data_AF-A0A5D3BUU8-F1
#
_entry.id   AF-A0A5D3BUU8-F1
#
_cell.length_a   1.000
_cell.length_b   1.000
_cell.length_c   1.000
_cell.angle_alpha   90.00
_cell.angle_beta   90.00
_cell.angle_gamma   90.00
#
_symmetry.space_group_name_H-M   'P 1'
#
loop_
_entity.id
_entity.type
_entity.pdbx_description
1 polymer ?
#
loop_
_entity_poly.entity_id
_entity_poly.type
_entity_poly.pdbx_seq_one_letter_code
_entity_poly.pdbx_strand_id
1 'polypeptide(L)'
;MDVKLAFLNGYLEEVYLEQPPGYSVKGQEDKVLKLKKALYGLKQAPRMWNSIINKYFLDNGYLRCPYEHSLYIKVNGHGDILVVRLYVDDLTFTGNCAMKQSEEGIFISQERYTREILEKFNMMNSKPVATPIETGTKLSKHEE
;
A
#
# COMPACT_ATOMS: atom_id res chain seq x y z
N MET A 1 3.31 -4.42 1.33
CA MET A 1 2.12 -4.79 2.13
C MET A 1 1.02 -5.03 1.12
N ASP A 2 0.71 -6.29 0.88
CA ASP A 2 -0.32 -6.71 -0.06
C ASP A 2 -1.72 -6.35 0.47
N VAL A 3 -2.44 -5.53 -0.29
CA VAL A 3 -3.83 -5.15 0.00
C VAL A 3 -4.78 -6.22 -0.52
N LYS A 4 -5.09 -7.19 0.37
CA LYS A 4 -6.07 -8.24 0.09
C LYS A 4 -7.38 -7.66 -0.45
N LEU A 5 -7.85 -8.24 -1.56
CA LEU A 5 -9.09 -7.86 -2.24
C LEU A 5 -9.13 -6.41 -2.79
N ALA A 6 -7.98 -5.76 -3.01
CA ALA A 6 -7.83 -4.44 -3.65
C ALA A 6 -8.89 -4.13 -4.73
N PHE A 7 -8.93 -4.96 -5.79
CA PHE A 7 -9.86 -4.82 -6.92
C PHE A 7 -11.33 -5.04 -6.54
N LEU A 8 -11.60 -5.87 -5.54
CA LEU A 8 -12.96 -6.24 -5.11
C LEU A 8 -13.71 -5.08 -4.44
N ASN A 9 -13.00 -4.03 -4.04
CA ASN A 9 -13.55 -2.78 -3.49
C ASN A 9 -14.01 -1.81 -4.59
N GLY A 10 -13.71 -2.09 -5.86
CA GLY A 10 -14.11 -1.29 -7.01
C GLY A 10 -15.62 -1.30 -7.26
N TYR A 11 -16.24 -0.12 -7.26
CA TYR A 11 -17.51 0.09 -7.97
C TYR A 11 -17.27 -0.20 -9.45
N LEU A 12 -18.03 -1.14 -10.01
CA LEU A 12 -17.83 -1.57 -11.39
C LEU A 12 -18.77 -0.83 -12.33
N GLU A 13 -18.25 -0.39 -13.48
CA GLU A 13 -19.06 -0.13 -14.67
C GLU A 13 -19.78 -1.42 -15.10
N GLU A 14 -20.74 -1.36 -16.04
CA GLU A 14 -21.48 -2.55 -16.46
C GLU A 14 -20.61 -3.54 -17.26
N VAL A 15 -20.03 -4.50 -16.54
CA VAL A 15 -19.19 -5.56 -17.10
C VAL A 15 -19.96 -6.86 -17.11
N TYR A 16 -20.00 -7.49 -18.27
CA TYR A 16 -20.61 -8.78 -18.51
C TYR A 16 -19.54 -9.80 -18.92
N LEU A 17 -19.66 -11.04 -18.45
CA LEU A 17 -18.89 -12.18 -18.92
C LEU A 17 -19.83 -13.21 -19.57
N GLU A 18 -19.32 -13.95 -20.55
CA GLU A 18 -19.94 -15.20 -20.99
C GLU A 18 -20.02 -16.20 -19.82
N GLN A 19 -21.00 -17.11 -19.85
CA GLN A 19 -21.11 -18.15 -18.82
C GLN A 19 -19.92 -19.11 -18.91
N PRO A 20 -19.08 -19.24 -17.88
CA PRO A 20 -17.85 -20.04 -17.97
C PRO A 20 -18.18 -21.53 -18.11
N PRO A 21 -17.30 -22.33 -18.76
CA PRO A 21 -17.51 -23.76 -18.96
C PRO A 21 -17.85 -24.49 -17.64
N GLY A 22 -18.93 -25.27 -17.66
CA GLY A 22 -19.46 -25.96 -16.47
C GLY A 22 -20.47 -25.16 -15.64
N TYR A 23 -20.65 -23.86 -15.89
CA TYR A 23 -21.65 -23.00 -15.23
C TYR A 23 -22.78 -22.52 -16.16
N SER A 24 -22.71 -22.86 -17.46
CA SER A 24 -23.75 -22.52 -18.45
C SER A 24 -25.08 -23.19 -18.10
N VAL A 25 -26.14 -22.39 -17.93
CA VAL A 25 -27.48 -22.88 -17.60
C VAL A 25 -28.19 -23.36 -18.86
N LYS A 26 -28.67 -24.61 -18.84
CA LYS A 26 -29.40 -25.22 -19.98
C LYS A 26 -30.65 -24.42 -20.36
N GLY A 27 -30.82 -24.14 -21.64
CA GLY A 27 -31.91 -23.32 -22.18
C GLY A 27 -31.76 -21.81 -21.90
N GLN A 28 -30.57 -21.37 -21.50
CA GLN A 28 -30.19 -19.97 -21.23
C GLN A 28 -28.72 -19.71 -21.65
N GLU A 29 -28.19 -20.51 -22.58
CA GLU A 29 -26.80 -20.47 -23.04
C GLU A 29 -26.44 -19.13 -23.73
N ASP A 30 -27.44 -18.41 -24.22
CA ASP A 30 -27.36 -17.07 -24.81
C ASP A 30 -27.06 -15.95 -23.79
N LYS A 31 -27.23 -16.22 -22.49
CA LYS A 31 -27.14 -15.19 -21.45
C LYS A 31 -25.72 -14.94 -20.96
N VAL A 32 -25.50 -13.72 -20.48
CA VAL A 32 -24.25 -13.26 -19.89
C VAL A 32 -24.39 -12.95 -18.40
N LEU A 33 -23.31 -13.14 -17.65
CA LEU A 33 -23.21 -12.89 -16.22
C LEU A 33 -22.75 -11.45 -15.96
N LYS A 34 -23.59 -10.62 -15.33
CA LYS A 34 -23.21 -9.27 -14.89
C LYS A 34 -22.35 -9.33 -13.62
N LEU A 35 -21.14 -8.77 -13.68
CA LEU A 35 -20.24 -8.70 -12.54
C LEU A 35 -20.69 -7.61 -11.56
N LYS A 36 -20.75 -7.95 -10.26
CA LYS A 36 -21.11 -7.03 -9.17
C LYS A 36 -19.91 -6.40 -8.44
N LYS A 37 -18.70 -6.93 -8.67
CA LYS A 37 -17.41 -6.48 -8.12
C LYS A 37 -16.31 -6.76 -9.14
N ALA A 38 -15.21 -6.01 -9.11
CA ALA A 38 -14.11 -6.24 -10.05
C ALA A 38 -13.37 -7.55 -9.74
N LEU A 39 -13.01 -8.31 -10.79
CA LEU A 39 -12.16 -9.48 -10.72
C LEU A 39 -10.73 -9.15 -11.18
N TYR A 40 -9.77 -9.97 -10.77
CA TYR A 40 -8.41 -9.92 -11.32
C TYR A 40 -8.43 -10.19 -12.83
N GLY A 41 -7.51 -9.58 -13.57
CA GLY A 41 -7.45 -9.67 -15.04
C GLY A 41 -8.41 -8.74 -15.81
N LEU A 42 -9.39 -8.11 -15.16
CA LEU A 42 -10.17 -7.04 -15.80
C LEU A 42 -9.29 -5.82 -16.05
N LYS A 43 -9.21 -5.35 -17.31
CA LYS A 43 -8.36 -4.22 -17.76
C LYS A 43 -8.62 -2.91 -16.98
N GLN A 44 -9.85 -2.74 -16.49
CA GLN A 44 -10.35 -1.59 -15.75
C GLN A 44 -10.15 -1.70 -14.24
N ALA A 45 -9.95 -2.90 -13.68
CA ALA A 45 -9.84 -3.09 -12.24
C ALA A 45 -8.64 -2.35 -11.60
N PRO A 46 -7.43 -2.33 -12.18
CA PRO A 46 -6.31 -1.56 -11.64
C PRO A 46 -6.54 -0.05 -11.64
N ARG A 47 -7.28 0.47 -12.63
CA ARG A 47 -7.64 1.90 -12.70
C ARG A 47 -8.67 2.25 -11.61
N MET A 48 -9.68 1.40 -11.43
CA MET A 48 -10.71 1.59 -10.41
C MET A 48 -10.12 1.53 -8.99
N TRP A 49 -9.24 0.54 -8.72
CA TRP A 49 -8.52 0.43 -7.47
C TRP A 49 -7.66 1.67 -7.19
N ASN A 50 -6.82 2.09 -8.15
CA ASN A 50 -5.98 3.30 -8.04
C ASN A 50 -6.82 4.55 -7.73
N SER A 51 -8.01 4.68 -8.32
CA SER A 51 -8.94 5.80 -8.03
C SER A 51 -9.40 5.81 -6.57
N ILE A 52 -9.80 4.65 -6.04
CA ILE A 52 -10.31 4.48 -4.67
C ILE A 52 -9.21 4.71 -3.64
N ILE A 53 -8.04 4.08 -3.80
CA ILE A 53 -6.94 4.23 -2.84
C ILE A 53 -6.31 5.63 -2.90
N ASN A 54 -6.26 6.26 -4.08
CA ASN A 54 -5.93 7.68 -4.21
C ASN A 54 -6.91 8.56 -3.42
N LYS A 55 -8.23 8.35 -3.59
CA LYS A 55 -9.23 9.09 -2.83
C LYS A 55 -9.05 8.88 -1.33
N TYR A 56 -8.91 7.64 -0.86
CA TYR A 56 -8.68 7.33 0.54
C TYR A 56 -7.44 8.07 1.10
N PHE A 57 -6.32 8.07 0.38
CA PHE A 57 -5.13 8.82 0.79
C PHE A 57 -5.36 10.33 0.85
N LEU A 58 -5.99 10.94 -0.16
CA LEU A 58 -6.31 12.37 -0.17
C LEU A 58 -7.27 12.76 0.97
N ASP A 59 -8.35 12.00 1.15
CA ASP A 59 -9.34 12.20 2.23
C ASP A 59 -8.70 12.06 3.63
N ASN A 60 -7.65 11.25 3.76
CA ASN A 60 -6.87 11.09 5.01
C ASN A 60 -5.68 12.06 5.14
N GLY A 61 -5.59 13.09 4.30
CA GLY A 61 -4.57 14.14 4.40
C GLY A 61 -3.17 13.75 3.92
N TYR A 62 -3.05 12.75 3.03
CA TYR A 62 -1.83 12.51 2.27
C TYR A 62 -1.85 13.36 0.99
N LEU A 63 -0.70 13.89 0.58
CA LEU A 63 -0.51 14.57 -0.69
C LEU A 63 0.07 13.58 -1.72
N ARG A 64 -0.53 13.50 -2.92
CA ARG A 64 0.03 12.72 -4.02
C ARG A 64 1.19 13.48 -4.68
N CYS A 65 2.28 12.79 -5.01
CA CYS A 65 3.38 13.40 -5.75
C CYS A 65 2.94 13.76 -7.19
N PRO A 66 3.21 15.00 -7.68
CA PRO A 66 2.84 15.40 -9.03
C PRO A 66 3.68 14.73 -10.12
N TYR A 67 4.91 14.30 -9.80
CA TYR A 67 5.84 13.67 -10.74
C TYR A 67 5.80 12.14 -10.75
N GLU A 68 5.29 11.52 -9.68
CA GLU A 68 5.28 10.06 -9.50
C GLU A 68 3.95 9.64 -8.85
N HIS A 69 2.98 9.25 -9.69
CA HIS A 69 1.63 8.97 -9.23
C HIS A 69 1.49 7.70 -8.38
N SER A 70 2.53 6.86 -8.24
CA SER A 70 2.55 5.80 -7.22
C SER A 70 2.84 6.32 -5.80
N LEU A 71 3.31 7.56 -5.64
CA LEU A 71 3.83 8.08 -4.37
C LEU A 71 2.87 9.04 -3.67
N TYR A 72 2.65 8.80 -2.39
CA TYR A 72 1.86 9.62 -1.47
C TYR A 72 2.72 10.01 -0.27
N ILE A 73 2.57 11.23 0.23
CA ILE A 73 3.35 11.78 1.34
C ILE A 73 2.39 12.46 2.32
N LYS A 74 2.37 12.02 3.57
CA LYS A 74 1.69 12.72 4.67
C LYS A 74 2.73 13.31 5.61
N VAL A 75 2.54 14.57 5.97
CA VAL A 75 3.36 15.29 6.95
C VAL A 75 2.47 15.64 8.13
N ASN A 76 2.80 15.13 9.31
CA ASN A 76 2.08 15.45 10.55
C ASN A 76 2.66 16.73 11.17
N GLY A 77 1.89 17.40 12.04
CA GLY A 77 2.24 18.72 12.62
C GLY A 77 3.54 18.78 13.43
N HIS A 78 4.12 17.64 13.81
CA HIS A 78 5.41 17.54 14.51
C HIS A 78 6.61 17.31 13.60
N GLY A 79 6.42 17.23 12.27
CA GLY A 79 7.48 16.93 11.30
C GLY A 79 7.68 15.43 11.01
N ASP A 80 6.78 14.56 11.49
CA ASP A 80 6.75 13.16 11.03
C ASP A 80 6.33 13.13 9.55
N ILE A 81 7.16 12.51 8.71
CA ILE A 81 6.93 12.30 7.29
C ILE A 81 6.68 10.81 7.07
N LEU A 82 5.48 10.50 6.57
CA LEU A 82 5.11 9.18 6.10
C LEU A 82 5.00 9.19 4.58
N VAL A 83 5.87 8.41 3.94
CA VAL A 83 5.89 8.18 2.49
C VAL A 83 5.31 6.80 2.21
N VAL A 84 4.34 6.73 1.28
CA VAL A 84 3.70 5.49 0.85
C VAL A 84 3.83 5.35 -0.65
N ARG A 85 4.37 4.23 -1.12
CA ARG A 85 4.41 3.87 -2.53
C ARG A 85 3.42 2.74 -2.82
N LEU A 86 2.54 2.96 -3.79
CA LEU A 86 1.57 2.00 -4.29
C LEU A 86 2.04 1.39 -5.62
N TYR A 87 2.35 0.10 -5.63
CA TYR A 87 2.58 -0.67 -6.85
C TYR A 87 1.47 -1.71 -7.02
N VAL A 88 0.48 -1.41 -7.85
CA VAL A 88 -0.71 -2.24 -8.08
C VAL A 88 -1.49 -2.51 -6.79
N ASP A 89 -1.29 -3.64 -6.14
CA ASP A 89 -1.89 -4.10 -4.87
C ASP A 89 -0.91 -4.00 -3.69
N ASP A 90 0.39 -3.78 -3.94
CA ASP A 90 1.42 -3.65 -2.93
C ASP A 90 1.57 -2.19 -2.43
N LEU A 91 1.51 -2.01 -1.11
CA LEU A 91 1.83 -0.76 -0.42
C LEU A 91 3.17 -0.88 0.32
N THR A 92 4.15 -0.06 -0.05
CA THR A 92 5.42 0.10 0.68
C THR A 92 5.38 1.40 1.48
N PHE A 93 5.43 1.29 2.80
CA PHE A 93 5.47 2.41 3.73
C PHE A 93 6.91 2.65 4.20
N THR A 94 7.35 3.91 4.21
CA THR A 94 8.64 4.34 4.77
C THR A 94 8.53 5.75 5.31
N GLY A 95 9.40 6.15 6.24
CA GLY A 95 9.34 7.44 6.90
C GLY A 95 10.19 7.49 8.15
N ASN A 96 10.32 8.66 8.78
CA ASN A 96 10.99 8.86 10.08
C ASN A 96 10.13 8.34 11.25
N CYS A 97 9.41 7.25 11.01
CA CYS A 97 8.26 6.82 11.80
C CYS A 97 8.08 5.26 11.64
N ALA A 98 7.53 4.51 12.62
CA ALA A 98 7.37 3.03 12.66
C ALA A 98 6.21 2.55 13.57
N MET A 99 5.69 1.34 13.37
CA MET A 99 4.22 1.21 13.25
C MET A 99 3.46 0.65 14.46
N LYS A 100 2.25 1.18 14.68
CA LYS A 100 1.19 0.76 15.61
C LYS A 100 -0.14 0.78 14.83
N GLN A 101 -0.88 -0.33 14.77
CA GLN A 101 -2.22 -0.34 14.17
C GLN A 101 -3.31 -0.31 15.25
N SER A 102 -4.45 0.25 14.90
CA SER A 102 -5.65 0.39 15.74
C SER A 102 -6.90 0.27 14.86
N GLU A 103 -8.09 0.18 15.46
CA GLU A 103 -9.37 0.21 14.71
C GLU A 103 -9.56 1.54 13.94
N GLU A 104 -8.83 2.59 14.33
CA GLU A 104 -8.84 3.93 13.70
C GLU A 104 -7.87 4.06 12.53
N GLY A 105 -6.91 3.12 12.36
CA GLY A 105 -5.97 3.10 11.24
C GLY A 105 -4.51 2.79 11.61
N ILE A 106 -3.60 3.17 10.70
CA ILE A 106 -2.16 2.87 10.77
C ILE A 106 -1.37 4.08 11.31
N PHE A 107 -0.83 3.98 12.53
CA PHE A 107 0.05 4.95 13.19
C PHE A 107 1.51 4.52 13.17
N ILE A 108 2.44 5.49 13.21
CA ILE A 108 3.83 5.36 12.81
C ILE A 108 4.62 6.61 13.39
N SER A 109 5.75 6.77 14.14
CA SER A 109 6.48 6.20 15.35
C SER A 109 7.87 5.43 15.35
N GLN A 110 9.02 5.99 14.89
CA GLN A 110 10.28 5.21 14.55
C GLN A 110 11.12 4.69 15.72
N GLU A 111 10.76 5.10 16.94
CA GLU A 111 11.21 4.68 18.28
C GLU A 111 12.03 3.37 18.37
N ARG A 112 11.54 2.29 17.72
CA ARG A 112 12.15 0.95 17.72
C ARG A 112 13.52 0.89 17.04
N TYR A 113 13.69 1.52 15.87
CA TYR A 113 14.94 1.50 15.10
C TYR A 113 16.08 2.18 15.87
N THR A 114 15.77 3.30 16.53
CA THR A 114 16.72 4.01 17.40
C THR A 114 17.08 3.18 18.64
N ARG A 115 16.10 2.54 19.30
CA ARG A 115 16.32 1.73 20.49
C ARG A 115 17.17 0.47 20.22
N GLU A 116 16.92 -0.23 19.11
CA GLU A 116 17.69 -1.43 18.74
C GLU A 116 19.17 -1.09 18.40
N ILE A 117 19.45 0.11 17.83
CA ILE A 117 20.82 0.62 17.67
C ILE A 117 21.46 0.91 19.04
N LEU A 118 20.74 1.54 19.96
CA LEU A 118 21.25 1.87 21.30
C LEU A 118 21.50 0.62 22.16
N GLU A 119 20.65 -0.41 22.11
CA GLU A 119 20.92 -1.68 22.79
C GLU A 119 22.14 -2.41 22.22
N LYS A 120 22.25 -2.50 20.89
CA LYS A 120 23.31 -3.27 20.22
C LYS A 120 24.72 -2.76 20.48
N PHE A 121 24.88 -1.44 20.70
CA PHE A 121 26.16 -0.83 21.08
C PHE A 121 26.29 -0.53 22.59
N ASN A 122 25.40 -1.10 23.41
CA ASN A 122 25.35 -0.94 24.88
C ASN A 122 25.23 0.53 25.34
N MET A 123 24.46 1.32 24.59
CA MET A 123 24.26 2.77 24.75
C MET A 123 22.87 3.14 25.31
N MET A 124 22.10 2.21 25.88
CA MET A 124 20.77 2.53 26.44
C MET A 124 20.80 3.55 27.58
N ASN A 125 21.90 3.65 28.32
CA ASN A 125 22.13 4.66 29.35
C ASN A 125 23.01 5.82 28.87
N SER A 126 23.35 5.88 27.57
CA SER A 126 24.12 6.99 27.00
C SER A 126 23.28 8.26 26.95
N LYS A 127 23.94 9.41 27.12
CA LYS A 127 23.30 10.72 26.91
C LYS A 127 22.89 10.83 25.43
N PRO A 128 21.63 11.19 25.10
CA PRO A 128 21.14 11.18 23.73
C PRO A 128 21.89 12.17 22.82
N VAL A 129 22.11 11.76 21.57
CA VAL A 129 22.85 12.47 20.52
C VAL A 129 22.17 12.20 19.15
N ALA A 130 22.28 13.12 18.20
CA ALA A 130 21.15 13.41 17.30
C ALA A 130 21.05 12.68 15.94
N THR A 131 22.12 12.17 15.30
CA THR A 131 22.09 11.78 13.86
C THR A 131 23.09 10.68 13.42
N PRO A 132 22.65 9.59 12.74
CA PRO A 132 23.57 8.53 12.22
C PRO A 132 23.33 8.05 10.75
N ILE A 133 24.40 7.75 9.99
CA ILE A 133 24.42 6.81 8.82
C ILE A 133 25.88 6.41 8.48
N GLU A 134 26.10 5.32 7.71
CA GLU A 134 27.42 4.71 7.44
C GLU A 134 27.65 4.37 5.94
N THR A 135 28.91 4.22 5.49
CA THR A 135 29.31 4.15 4.07
C THR A 135 29.90 2.80 3.64
N GLY A 136 29.43 2.22 2.52
CA GLY A 136 30.21 1.22 1.75
C GLY A 136 29.41 0.28 0.83
N THR A 137 28.16 -0.03 1.15
CA THR A 137 27.44 -1.18 0.58
C THR A 137 26.94 -0.99 -0.86
N LYS A 138 27.05 -2.03 -1.70
CA LYS A 138 26.35 -2.17 -2.99
C LYS A 138 25.59 -3.50 -3.02
N LEU A 139 24.42 -3.52 -3.68
CA LEU A 139 23.50 -4.67 -3.74
C LEU A 139 23.35 -5.19 -5.18
N SER A 140 23.09 -6.49 -5.29
CA SER A 140 22.84 -7.24 -6.54
C SER A 140 21.53 -8.03 -6.40
N LYS A 141 20.98 -8.59 -7.50
CA LYS A 141 19.55 -8.96 -7.58
C LYS A 141 19.22 -10.46 -7.50
N HIS A 142 20.21 -11.34 -7.62
CA HIS A 142 20.01 -12.79 -7.54
C HIS A 142 21.14 -13.40 -6.69
N GLU A 143 20.78 -14.18 -5.67
CA GLU A 143 21.69 -14.87 -4.76
C GLU A 143 21.44 -16.38 -4.85
N GLU A 144 22.41 -17.09 -5.44
CA GLU A 144 22.96 -18.35 -4.91
C GLU A 144 24.36 -18.03 -4.37
#